data_AF-A0A7C3QW84-F1
#
_entry.id   AF-A0A7C3QW84-F1
#
_cell.length_a   1.000
_cell.length_b   1.000
_cell.length_c   1.000
_cell.angle_alpha   90.00
_cell.angle_beta   90.00
_cell.angle_gamma   90.00
#
_symmetry.space_group_name_H-M   'P 1'
#
loop_
_entity.id
_entity.type
_entity.pdbx_description
1 polymer ?
#
loop_
_entity_poly.entity_id
_entity_poly.type
_entity_poly.pdbx_seq_one_letter_code
_entity_poly.pdbx_strand_id
1 'polypeptide(L)'
;MPEPTSLPESEQPQVANLSRSSIEMVKAEMVRMHQSAATEVRAEDVELAQSAALDVQSQRVTANMSALGLVQANDVDMQNSAAGAIRAGKAFLNGYAGAVVAGKVEFGLARAGVVAAREIRGETIRTVVLLSRKVEGNVTTVVDTRGALIAGLVGGLFAGIMLLLGRMLFGRK
;
A
#
# COMPACT_ATOMS: atom_id res chain seq x y z
N MET A 1 49.17 -25.45 -30.89
CA MET A 1 48.16 -24.39 -30.72
C MET A 1 47.28 -24.78 -29.54
N PRO A 2 47.38 -24.12 -28.38
CA PRO A 2 46.42 -24.32 -27.31
C PRO A 2 45.12 -23.57 -27.60
N GLU A 3 43.99 -24.24 -27.42
CA GLU A 3 42.64 -23.67 -27.53
C GLU A 3 42.43 -22.54 -26.51
N PRO A 4 41.77 -21.44 -26.88
CA PRO A 4 41.43 -20.40 -25.92
C PRO A 4 40.34 -20.93 -24.98
N THR A 5 40.70 -21.11 -23.71
CA THR A 5 39.76 -21.33 -22.61
C THR A 5 38.80 -20.13 -22.55
N SER A 6 37.57 -20.32 -23.05
CA SER A 6 36.48 -19.39 -22.86
C SER A 6 36.17 -19.29 -21.37
N LEU A 7 36.52 -18.15 -20.76
CA LEU A 7 36.08 -17.82 -19.41
C LEU A 7 34.54 -17.78 -19.38
N PRO A 8 33.87 -18.28 -18.32
CA PRO A 8 32.44 -18.14 -18.17
C PRO A 8 32.07 -16.66 -18.19
N GLU A 9 31.18 -16.30 -19.11
CA GLU A 9 30.56 -14.99 -19.23
C GLU A 9 29.93 -14.65 -17.87
N SER A 10 30.41 -13.59 -17.23
CA SER A 10 30.01 -13.15 -15.91
C SER A 10 28.49 -13.02 -15.84
N GLU A 11 27.84 -13.74 -14.92
CA GLU A 11 26.48 -13.50 -14.44
C GLU A 11 26.41 -12.13 -13.75
N GLN A 12 26.55 -11.04 -14.51
CA GLN A 12 26.24 -9.72 -14.01
C GLN A 12 24.71 -9.58 -14.03
N PRO A 13 24.07 -9.26 -12.89
CA PRO A 13 22.62 -9.11 -12.84
C PRO A 13 22.18 -8.10 -13.89
N GLN A 14 21.10 -8.41 -14.61
CA GLN A 14 20.63 -7.53 -15.67
C GLN A 14 19.97 -6.30 -15.04
N VAL A 15 20.71 -5.19 -14.96
CA VAL A 15 20.25 -3.93 -14.35
C VAL A 15 19.76 -2.95 -15.42
N ALA A 16 18.51 -2.52 -15.31
CA ALA A 16 17.98 -1.40 -16.08
C ALA A 16 18.05 -0.11 -15.26
N ASN A 17 18.89 0.83 -15.70
CA ASN A 17 18.98 2.17 -15.11
C ASN A 17 18.23 3.17 -15.99
N LEU A 18 17.21 3.82 -15.43
CA LEU A 18 16.35 4.76 -16.12
C LEU A 18 16.52 6.15 -15.52
N SER A 19 16.86 7.12 -16.37
CA SER A 19 17.08 8.51 -15.97
C SER A 19 16.45 9.45 -17.00
N ARG A 20 15.52 10.29 -16.54
CA ARG A 20 14.82 11.29 -17.38
C ARG A 20 14.12 10.70 -18.60
N SER A 21 13.58 9.49 -18.47
CA SER A 21 12.91 8.77 -19.54
C SER A 21 11.46 8.45 -19.19
N SER A 22 10.59 8.42 -20.19
CA SER A 22 9.23 7.89 -20.11
C SER A 22 9.19 6.58 -20.89
N ILE A 23 8.95 5.47 -20.21
CA ILE A 23 9.01 4.14 -20.80
C ILE A 23 7.67 3.44 -20.60
N GLU A 24 7.22 2.72 -21.62
CA GLU A 24 5.99 1.95 -21.51
C GLU A 24 6.20 0.70 -20.64
N MET A 25 7.19 -0.14 -20.95
CA MET A 25 7.46 -1.37 -20.21
C MET A 25 8.95 -1.53 -19.92
N VAL A 26 9.26 -1.90 -18.68
CA VAL A 26 10.61 -2.19 -18.20
C VAL A 26 10.62 -3.60 -17.62
N LYS A 27 11.47 -4.48 -18.14
CA LYS A 27 11.69 -5.81 -17.60
C LYS A 27 13.19 -6.04 -17.40
N ALA A 28 13.58 -6.32 -16.17
CA ALA A 28 14.96 -6.60 -15.81
C ALA A 28 14.99 -7.42 -14.50
N GLU A 29 16.17 -7.82 -14.04
CA GLU A 29 16.31 -8.41 -12.71
C GLU A 29 16.26 -7.31 -11.65
N MET A 30 16.96 -6.20 -11.91
CA MET A 30 16.93 -5.00 -11.07
C MET A 30 16.58 -3.77 -11.92
N VAL A 31 15.61 -2.98 -11.45
CA VAL A 31 15.22 -1.72 -12.08
C VAL A 31 15.50 -0.58 -11.13
N ARG A 32 16.25 0.41 -11.59
CA ARG A 32 16.55 1.63 -10.85
C ARG A 32 16.06 2.83 -11.65
N MET A 33 15.04 3.50 -11.13
CA MET A 33 14.43 4.67 -11.75
C MET A 33 14.78 5.92 -10.96
N HIS A 34 15.34 6.91 -11.64
CA HIS A 34 15.58 8.23 -11.08
C HIS A 34 15.00 9.31 -11.99
N GLN A 35 14.14 10.19 -11.47
CA GLN A 35 13.50 11.25 -12.27
C GLN A 35 12.87 10.74 -13.57
N SER A 36 12.21 9.58 -13.50
CA SER A 36 11.71 8.85 -14.66
C SER A 36 10.27 8.41 -14.45
N ALA A 37 9.60 8.08 -15.55
CA ALA A 37 8.24 7.54 -15.54
C ALA A 37 8.20 6.20 -16.28
N ALA A 38 7.45 5.23 -15.74
CA ALA A 38 7.19 3.96 -16.40
C ALA A 38 5.72 3.57 -16.28
N THR A 39 5.13 3.00 -17.33
CA THR A 39 3.77 2.45 -17.21
C THR A 39 3.82 1.10 -16.50
N GLU A 40 4.71 0.21 -16.91
CA GLU A 40 4.81 -1.14 -16.38
C GLU A 40 6.26 -1.47 -16.01
N VAL A 41 6.48 -1.91 -14.78
CA VAL A 41 7.80 -2.30 -14.25
C VAL A 41 7.72 -3.71 -13.69
N ARG A 42 8.51 -4.63 -14.27
CA ARG A 42 8.68 -6.00 -13.78
C ARG A 42 10.13 -6.28 -13.47
N ALA A 43 10.44 -6.53 -12.20
CA ALA A 43 11.79 -6.89 -11.76
C ALA A 43 11.79 -7.57 -10.40
N GLU A 44 12.87 -8.24 -10.03
CA GLU A 44 13.01 -8.81 -8.69
C GLU A 44 13.18 -7.69 -7.65
N ASP A 45 14.01 -6.69 -7.96
CA ASP A 45 14.20 -5.49 -7.15
C ASP A 45 13.87 -4.23 -7.96
N VAL A 46 13.01 -3.38 -7.41
CA VAL A 46 12.67 -2.08 -8.00
C VAL A 46 12.98 -0.95 -7.03
N GLU A 47 13.84 -0.03 -7.44
CA GLU A 47 14.14 1.21 -6.74
C GLU A 47 13.61 2.40 -7.54
N LEU A 48 12.74 3.20 -6.92
CA LEU A 48 12.21 4.44 -7.50
C LEU A 48 12.64 5.62 -6.63
N ALA A 49 13.30 6.60 -7.24
CA ALA A 49 13.65 7.87 -6.61
C ALA A 49 13.13 9.03 -7.47
N GLN A 50 12.32 9.91 -6.89
CA GLN A 50 11.72 11.05 -7.62
C GLN A 50 11.05 10.62 -8.94
N SER A 51 10.40 9.46 -8.95
CA SER A 51 9.94 8.79 -10.17
C SER A 51 8.44 8.46 -10.08
N ALA A 52 7.86 8.06 -11.21
CA ALA A 52 6.48 7.61 -11.27
C ALA A 52 6.37 6.23 -11.94
N ALA A 53 5.55 5.34 -11.41
CA ALA A 53 5.22 4.08 -12.06
C ALA A 53 3.74 3.70 -11.91
N LEU A 54 3.09 3.21 -12.98
CA LEU A 54 1.66 2.89 -12.93
C LEU A 54 1.37 1.45 -12.47
N ASP A 55 2.09 0.44 -12.95
CA ASP A 55 2.00 -0.95 -12.49
C ASP A 55 3.40 -1.47 -12.18
N VAL A 56 3.63 -1.83 -10.92
CA VAL A 56 4.92 -2.34 -10.43
C VAL A 56 4.72 -3.73 -9.85
N GLN A 57 5.37 -4.71 -10.46
CA GLN A 57 5.35 -6.11 -10.03
C GLN A 57 6.77 -6.52 -9.67
N SER A 58 7.01 -6.83 -8.40
CA SER A 58 8.38 -7.10 -7.94
C SER A 58 8.45 -7.98 -6.69
N GLN A 59 9.62 -8.50 -6.34
CA GLN A 59 9.82 -9.13 -5.05
C GLN A 59 9.95 -8.05 -3.97
N ARG A 60 10.72 -6.98 -4.25
CA ARG A 60 10.96 -5.87 -3.34
C ARG A 60 10.85 -4.53 -4.07
N VAL A 61 10.07 -3.61 -3.51
CA VAL A 61 9.91 -2.26 -4.03
C VAL A 61 10.37 -1.25 -2.99
N THR A 62 11.33 -0.40 -3.36
CA THR A 62 11.73 0.76 -2.56
C THR A 62 11.38 2.02 -3.33
N ALA A 63 10.56 2.90 -2.73
CA ALA A 63 10.08 4.10 -3.38
C ALA A 63 10.29 5.34 -2.52
N ASN A 64 11.14 6.25 -2.99
CA ASN A 64 11.49 7.49 -2.33
C ASN A 64 11.00 8.69 -3.16
N MET A 65 10.20 9.57 -2.55
CA MET A 65 9.61 10.74 -3.22
C MET A 65 8.97 10.41 -4.58
N SER A 66 8.28 9.28 -4.65
CA SER A 66 7.79 8.70 -5.91
C SER A 66 6.28 8.52 -5.90
N ALA A 67 5.68 8.46 -7.09
CA ALA A 67 4.25 8.26 -7.28
C ALA A 67 3.98 6.91 -7.94
N LEU A 68 3.18 6.07 -7.29
CA LEU A 68 2.89 4.71 -7.71
C LEU A 68 1.40 4.53 -7.97
N GLY A 69 1.04 3.83 -9.04
CA GLY A 69 -0.35 3.46 -9.33
C GLY A 69 -0.75 2.21 -8.54
N LEU A 70 -0.40 1.06 -9.09
CA LEU A 70 -0.60 -0.28 -8.55
C LEU A 70 0.75 -0.88 -8.21
N VAL A 71 0.89 -1.40 -7.00
CA VAL A 71 2.11 -2.05 -6.52
C VAL A 71 1.77 -3.45 -6.04
N GLN A 72 2.45 -4.45 -6.58
CA GLN A 72 2.36 -5.82 -6.15
C GLN A 72 3.76 -6.34 -5.83
N ALA A 73 4.06 -6.51 -4.55
CA ALA A 73 5.36 -7.03 -4.14
C ALA A 73 5.34 -7.78 -2.81
N ASN A 74 6.36 -8.57 -2.50
CA ASN A 74 6.42 -9.23 -1.21
C ASN A 74 6.81 -8.25 -0.10
N ASP A 75 7.78 -7.38 -0.37
CA ASP A 75 8.20 -6.30 0.53
C ASP A 75 8.09 -4.95 -0.17
N VAL A 76 7.42 -3.98 0.46
CA VAL A 76 7.29 -2.61 -0.03
C VAL A 76 7.80 -1.64 1.03
N ASP A 77 8.74 -0.78 0.67
CA ASP A 77 9.23 0.33 1.48
C ASP A 77 8.95 1.65 0.75
N MET A 78 8.07 2.46 1.32
CA MET A 78 7.71 3.77 0.80
C MET A 78 8.14 4.87 1.75
N GLN A 79 8.90 5.84 1.22
CA GLN A 79 9.36 7.02 1.94
C GLN A 79 8.98 8.30 1.20
N ASN A 80 8.17 9.14 1.84
CA ASN A 80 7.62 10.38 1.27
C ASN A 80 6.97 10.16 -0.11
N SER A 81 6.36 9.00 -0.31
CA SER A 81 5.83 8.55 -1.59
C SER A 81 4.30 8.45 -1.56
N ALA A 82 3.68 8.46 -2.73
CA ALA A 82 2.24 8.25 -2.89
C ALA A 82 1.96 6.97 -3.67
N ALA A 83 0.98 6.17 -3.27
CA ALA A 83 0.55 4.99 -4.01
C ALA A 83 -0.98 4.92 -4.12
N GLY A 84 -1.48 4.52 -5.29
CA GLY A 84 -2.91 4.30 -5.51
C GLY A 84 -3.39 3.05 -4.77
N ALA A 85 -2.86 1.88 -5.14
CA ALA A 85 -3.13 0.61 -4.47
C ALA A 85 -1.85 -0.20 -4.25
N ILE A 86 -1.75 -0.81 -3.07
CA ILE A 86 -0.61 -1.65 -2.68
C ILE A 86 -1.13 -3.02 -2.28
N ARG A 87 -0.56 -4.07 -2.86
CA ARG A 87 -0.71 -5.45 -2.42
C ARG A 87 0.66 -5.97 -2.00
N ALA A 88 0.82 -6.29 -0.71
CA ALA A 88 2.10 -6.79 -0.24
C ALA A 88 2.09 -7.89 0.83
N GLY A 89 3.20 -8.61 0.96
CA GLY A 89 3.44 -9.45 2.14
C GLY A 89 3.67 -8.57 3.37
N LYS A 90 4.61 -7.63 3.24
CA LYS A 90 4.94 -6.60 4.22
C LYS A 90 5.02 -5.24 3.53
N ALA A 91 4.47 -4.21 4.16
CA ALA A 91 4.52 -2.85 3.65
C ALA A 91 4.93 -1.87 4.75
N PHE A 92 6.02 -1.15 4.56
CA PHE A 92 6.41 0.00 5.34
C PHE A 92 5.95 1.26 4.59
N LEU A 93 5.09 2.04 5.24
CA LEU A 93 4.42 3.18 4.61
C LEU A 93 4.80 4.48 5.29
N ASN A 94 5.34 5.40 4.51
CA ASN A 94 5.54 6.80 4.85
C ASN A 94 5.13 7.69 3.65
N GLY A 95 4.13 8.54 3.84
CA GLY A 95 3.48 9.31 2.76
C GLY A 95 1.99 9.02 2.60
N TYR A 96 1.51 8.78 1.38
CA TYR A 96 0.09 8.60 1.07
C TYR A 96 -0.20 7.28 0.37
N ALA A 97 -1.26 6.60 0.78
CA ALA A 97 -1.75 5.40 0.08
C ALA A 97 -3.27 5.47 -0.11
N GLY A 98 -3.78 5.08 -1.27
CA GLY A 98 -5.22 4.97 -1.50
C GLY A 98 -5.79 3.72 -0.82
N ALA A 99 -5.42 2.55 -1.32
CA ALA A 99 -5.80 1.25 -0.80
C ALA A 99 -4.58 0.38 -0.49
N VAL A 100 -4.56 -0.28 0.66
CA VAL A 100 -3.46 -1.16 1.07
C VAL A 100 -4.01 -2.50 1.51
N VAL A 101 -3.55 -3.58 0.88
CA VAL A 101 -3.83 -4.95 1.28
C VAL A 101 -2.51 -5.63 1.58
N ALA A 102 -2.22 -5.92 2.84
CA ALA A 102 -0.97 -6.60 3.17
C ALA A 102 -1.05 -7.62 4.30
N GLY A 103 -0.06 -8.49 4.39
CA GLY A 103 0.09 -9.36 5.56
C GLY A 103 0.40 -8.55 6.82
N LYS A 104 1.45 -7.74 6.73
CA LYS A 104 1.90 -6.83 7.78
C LYS A 104 2.03 -5.42 7.22
N VAL A 105 1.52 -4.41 7.91
CA VAL A 105 1.72 -3.01 7.55
C VAL A 105 2.38 -2.28 8.71
N GLU A 106 3.43 -1.53 8.42
CA GLU A 106 4.10 -0.65 9.37
C GLU A 106 3.90 0.81 8.92
N PHE A 107 3.18 1.58 9.74
CA PHE A 107 2.93 3.00 9.53
C PHE A 107 3.99 3.82 10.24
N GLY A 108 4.76 4.59 9.47
CA GLY A 108 5.57 5.69 9.98
C GLY A 108 4.74 6.98 10.01
N LEU A 109 5.02 7.89 9.08
CA LEU A 109 4.26 9.13 8.87
C LEU A 109 3.36 9.01 7.62
N ALA A 110 2.47 8.02 7.62
CA ALA A 110 1.61 7.74 6.46
C ALA A 110 0.12 8.01 6.71
N ARG A 111 -0.59 8.35 5.62
CA ARG A 111 -2.05 8.40 5.55
C ARG A 111 -2.54 7.42 4.50
N ALA A 112 -3.47 6.55 4.88
CA ALA A 112 -4.05 5.58 3.96
C ALA A 112 -5.56 5.75 3.86
N GLY A 113 -6.15 5.67 2.67
CA GLY A 113 -7.61 5.68 2.52
C GLY A 113 -8.22 4.44 3.18
N VAL A 114 -7.95 3.27 2.59
CA VAL A 114 -8.43 1.97 3.04
C VAL A 114 -7.24 1.05 3.31
N VAL A 115 -7.25 0.38 4.46
CA VAL A 115 -6.20 -0.58 4.84
C VAL A 115 -6.83 -1.89 5.28
N ALA A 116 -6.41 -3.00 4.68
CA ALA A 116 -6.77 -4.35 5.07
C ALA A 116 -5.49 -5.16 5.32
N ALA A 117 -5.20 -5.50 6.58
CA ALA A 117 -4.01 -6.28 6.90
C ALA A 117 -4.17 -7.22 8.09
N ARG A 118 -3.39 -8.31 8.14
CA ARG A 118 -3.45 -9.24 9.30
C ARG A 118 -2.88 -8.58 10.55
N GLU A 119 -1.77 -7.87 10.40
CA GLU A 119 -1.11 -7.12 11.46
C GLU A 119 -0.79 -5.71 10.99
N ILE A 120 -1.12 -4.71 11.81
CA ILE A 120 -0.78 -3.31 11.57
C ILE A 120 0.02 -2.82 12.76
N ARG A 121 1.16 -2.18 12.51
CA ARG A 121 1.97 -1.52 13.54
C ARG A 121 2.22 -0.07 13.17
N GLY A 122 2.42 0.80 14.14
CA GLY A 122 2.87 2.17 13.88
C GLY A 122 2.56 3.12 15.02
N GLU A 123 3.39 4.15 15.20
CA GLU A 123 3.17 5.13 16.27
C GLU A 123 1.92 5.98 16.04
N THR A 124 1.62 6.32 14.78
CA THR A 124 0.43 7.08 14.40
C THR A 124 -0.16 6.52 13.11
N ILE A 125 -1.30 5.83 13.22
CA ILE A 125 -1.99 5.25 12.08
C ILE A 125 -3.15 6.18 11.69
N ARG A 126 -3.07 6.78 10.50
CA ARG A 126 -4.13 7.67 9.95
C ARG A 126 -4.79 7.00 8.76
N THR A 127 -6.04 6.59 8.94
CA THR A 127 -6.81 6.01 7.86
C THR A 127 -8.30 6.26 7.97
N VAL A 128 -8.99 6.21 6.84
CA VAL A 128 -10.45 6.35 6.77
C VAL A 128 -11.11 5.04 7.17
N VAL A 129 -10.65 3.92 6.60
CA VAL A 129 -11.18 2.59 6.89
C VAL A 129 -10.02 1.64 7.18
N LEU A 130 -10.06 1.02 8.37
CA LEU A 130 -9.06 0.04 8.81
C LEU A 130 -9.74 -1.29 9.09
N LEU A 131 -9.26 -2.34 8.45
CA LEU A 131 -9.62 -3.73 8.73
C LEU A 131 -8.36 -4.50 9.12
N SER A 132 -8.29 -4.95 10.38
CA SER A 132 -7.18 -5.77 10.83
C SER A 132 -7.55 -6.74 11.95
N ARG A 133 -6.78 -7.85 12.05
CA ARG A 133 -6.90 -8.79 13.17
C ARG A 133 -6.12 -8.31 14.39
N LYS A 134 -5.00 -7.61 14.18
CA LYS A 134 -4.10 -7.17 15.24
C LYS A 134 -3.53 -5.81 14.90
N VAL A 135 -3.70 -4.84 15.80
CA VAL A 135 -3.17 -3.49 15.65
C VAL A 135 -2.32 -3.15 16.87
N GLU A 136 -1.06 -2.78 16.65
CA GLU A 136 -0.12 -2.34 17.68
C GLU A 136 0.31 -0.90 17.41
N GLY A 137 -0.27 0.07 18.12
CA GLY A 137 -0.01 1.48 17.86
C GLY A 137 -1.11 2.41 18.31
N ASN A 138 -0.85 3.73 18.33
CA ASN A 138 -1.91 4.72 18.51
C ASN A 138 -2.62 4.93 17.19
N VAL A 139 -3.85 4.44 17.11
CA VAL A 139 -4.71 4.58 15.93
C VAL A 139 -5.48 5.89 16.03
N THR A 140 -5.26 6.79 15.07
CA THR A 140 -6.09 7.98 14.88
C THR A 140 -6.95 7.77 13.64
N THR A 141 -8.01 6.98 13.78
CA THR A 141 -9.03 6.84 12.74
C THR A 141 -10.06 7.95 12.87
N VAL A 142 -10.55 8.46 11.73
CA VAL A 142 -11.69 9.39 11.69
C VAL A 142 -12.96 8.75 12.27
N VAL A 143 -13.02 7.41 12.30
CA VAL A 143 -13.99 6.63 13.07
C VAL A 143 -13.22 5.70 14.00
N ASP A 144 -13.05 6.11 15.25
CA ASP A 144 -12.50 5.27 16.31
C ASP A 144 -13.46 4.10 16.60
N THR A 145 -12.96 2.93 17.00
CA THR A 145 -13.80 1.78 17.41
C THR A 145 -14.76 2.18 18.53
N ARG A 146 -14.32 3.09 19.42
CA ARG A 146 -15.17 3.69 20.46
C ARG A 146 -16.26 4.58 19.86
N GLY A 147 -15.90 5.41 18.88
CA GLY A 147 -16.84 6.27 18.16
C GLY A 147 -17.87 5.47 17.34
N ALA A 148 -17.45 4.39 16.67
CA ALA A 148 -18.34 3.49 15.93
C ALA A 148 -19.33 2.75 16.84
N LEU A 149 -18.86 2.25 17.99
CA LEU A 149 -19.72 1.61 19.00
C LEU A 149 -20.76 2.58 19.55
N ILE A 150 -20.36 3.79 19.91
CA ILE A 150 -21.27 4.81 20.43
C ILE A 150 -22.26 5.24 19.34
N ALA A 151 -21.80 5.50 18.12
CA ALA A 151 -22.67 5.87 17.01
C ALA A 151 -23.66 4.75 16.66
N GLY A 152 -23.21 3.49 16.67
CA GLY A 152 -24.05 2.31 16.47
C GLY A 152 -25.09 2.13 17.57
N LEU A 153 -24.69 2.29 18.84
CA LEU A 153 -25.61 2.21 19.99
C LEU A 153 -26.64 3.34 19.98
N VAL A 154 -26.22 4.58 19.74
CA VAL A 154 -27.12 5.74 19.72
C VAL A 154 -28.07 5.66 18.52
N GLY A 155 -27.55 5.35 17.33
CA GLY A 155 -28.36 5.18 16.13
C GLY A 155 -29.34 4.00 16.24
N GLY A 156 -28.88 2.86 16.75
CA GLY A 156 -29.71 1.67 16.97
C GLY A 156 -30.81 1.89 18.01
N LEU A 157 -30.49 2.57 19.13
CA LEU A 157 -31.47 2.93 20.16
C LEU A 157 -32.53 3.88 19.60
N PHE A 158 -32.12 4.92 18.88
CA PHE A 158 -33.02 5.90 18.29
C PHE A 158 -33.95 5.25 17.25
N ALA A 159 -33.40 4.44 16.35
CA ALA A 159 -34.16 3.68 15.37
C ALA A 159 -35.12 2.69 16.03
N GLY A 160 -34.67 1.97 17.07
CA GLY A 160 -35.49 1.03 17.82
C GLY A 160 -36.68 1.70 18.52
N ILE A 161 -36.46 2.85 19.16
CA ILE A 161 -37.52 3.64 19.80
C ILE A 161 -38.51 4.17 18.76
N MET A 162 -38.01 4.73 17.65
CA MET A 162 -38.87 5.19 16.54
C MET A 162 -39.73 4.07 15.96
N LEU A 163 -39.17 2.87 15.79
CA LEU A 163 -39.90 1.72 15.28
C LEU A 163 -40.97 1.24 16.27
N LEU A 164 -40.65 1.18 17.57
CA LEU A 164 -41.61 0.85 18.61
C LEU A 164 -42.76 1.87 18.72
N LEU A 165 -42.44 3.17 18.67
CA LEU A 165 -43.43 4.24 18.68
C LEU A 165 -44.29 4.21 17.41
N GLY A 166 -43.68 4.03 16.24
CA GLY A 166 -44.40 3.86 14.98
C GLY A 166 -45.33 2.65 15.02
N ARG A 167 -44.86 1.51 15.56
CA ARG A 167 -45.70 0.31 15.71
C ARG A 167 -46.84 0.51 16.69
N MET A 168 -46.64 1.28 17.76
CA MET A 168 -47.69 1.59 18.73
C MET A 168 -48.75 2.56 18.19
N LEU A 169 -48.31 3.57 17.43
CA LEU A 169 -49.19 4.60 16.86
C LEU A 169 -49.92 4.13 15.60
N PHE A 170 -49.29 3.29 14.77
CA PHE A 170 -49.84 2.85 13.48
C PHE A 170 -50.25 1.37 13.44
N GLY A 171 -49.97 0.57 14.49
CA GLY A 171 -50.29 -0.85 14.56
C GLY A 171 -51.65 -1.19 15.20
N ARG A 172 -52.48 -0.19 15.50
CA ARG A 172 -53.89 -0.39 15.88
C ARG A 172 -54.79 -0.11 14.68
N LYS A 173 -54.98 -1.13 13.85
CA LYS A 173 -56.15 -1.30 12.97
C LYS A 173 -56.61 -2.75 13.08
#